data_AF-A0A2U1AI84-F1
#
_entry.id   AF-A0A2U1AI84-F1
#
_cell.length_a   1.000
_cell.length_b   1.000
_cell.length_c   1.000
_cell.angle_alpha   90.00
_cell.angle_beta   90.00
_cell.angle_gamma   90.00
#
_symmetry.space_group_name_H-M   'P 1'
#
loop_
_entity.id
_entity.type
_entity.pdbx_description
1 polymer ?
#
loop_
_entity_poly.entity_id
_entity_poly.type
_entity_poly.pdbx_seq_one_letter_code
_entity_poly.pdbx_strand_id
1 'polypeptide(L)'
;MGVIRLILFLLILIQTTAHSQVDFDKIKQKKLEPITIDTVKEDVLIVEKRFATLYFNKADVREYTIPYNKLGVRIDQHHDNLLEVVNAPGDTRLVDWWNDYTDNERQSIHGNSNFVNEQKKALSELYYVGADLIHDGKFMVIDKATGEEVRKRLRMKRVKGLYGSRYVEFLLPNGKKFWHLVTRLGE
;
A
#
# COMPACT_ATOMS: atom_id res chain seq x y z
N MET A 1 -18.96 -41.92 11.17
CA MET A 1 -18.17 -40.77 11.69
C MET A 1 -16.96 -40.38 10.81
N GLY A 2 -16.92 -40.73 9.52
CA GLY A 2 -15.77 -40.39 8.65
C GLY A 2 -15.97 -39.14 7.78
N VAL A 3 -17.17 -38.95 7.26
CA VAL A 3 -17.47 -37.92 6.24
C VAL A 3 -17.45 -36.50 6.81
N ILE A 4 -18.02 -36.30 8.00
CA ILE A 4 -18.08 -34.98 8.66
C ILE A 4 -16.66 -34.49 9.01
N ARG A 5 -15.77 -35.38 9.47
CA ARG A 5 -14.37 -35.03 9.75
C ARG A 5 -13.60 -34.67 8.48
N LEU A 6 -13.87 -35.36 7.36
CA LEU A 6 -13.25 -35.06 6.07
C LEU A 6 -13.67 -33.69 5.53
N ILE A 7 -14.95 -33.34 5.66
CA ILE A 7 -15.49 -32.04 5.25
C ILE A 7 -14.89 -30.90 6.09
N LEU A 8 -14.80 -31.09 7.41
CA LEU A 8 -14.16 -30.14 8.31
C LEU A 8 -12.67 -29.93 7.98
N PHE A 9 -11.95 -31.01 7.65
CA PHE A 9 -10.55 -30.94 7.27
C PHE A 9 -10.36 -30.21 5.93
N LEU A 10 -11.26 -30.42 4.97
CA LEU A 10 -11.28 -29.70 3.70
C LEU A 10 -11.57 -28.21 3.88
N LEU A 11 -12.50 -27.85 4.77
CA LEU A 11 -12.80 -26.45 5.11
C LEU A 11 -11.61 -25.76 5.77
N ILE A 12 -10.86 -26.45 6.64
CA ILE A 12 -9.63 -25.93 7.24
C ILE A 12 -8.53 -25.75 6.18
N LEU A 13 -8.41 -26.67 5.22
CA LEU A 13 -7.44 -26.56 4.11
C LEU A 13 -7.76 -25.43 3.12
N ILE A 14 -9.04 -25.08 2.92
CA ILE A 14 -9.43 -23.91 2.11
C ILE A 14 -9.04 -22.60 2.83
N GLN A 15 -9.02 -22.59 4.17
CA GLN A 15 -8.57 -21.44 4.96
C GLN A 15 -7.04 -21.28 4.98
N THR A 16 -6.27 -22.31 4.63
CA THR A 16 -4.82 -22.17 4.43
C THR A 16 -4.55 -21.62 3.02
N THR A 17 -5.00 -20.40 2.74
CA THR A 17 -4.48 -19.64 1.59
C THR A 17 -3.01 -19.33 1.88
N ALA A 18 -2.13 -20.09 1.25
CA ALA A 18 -0.72 -19.73 1.16
C ALA A 18 -0.64 -18.29 0.66
N HIS A 19 -0.11 -17.39 1.48
CA HIS A 19 0.15 -15.99 1.12
C HIS A 19 1.32 -15.99 0.13
N SER A 20 1.04 -16.37 -1.11
CA SER A 20 2.01 -16.26 -2.19
C SER A 20 2.24 -14.79 -2.47
N GLN A 21 3.50 -14.38 -2.46
CA GLN A 21 3.91 -13.00 -2.78
C GLN A 21 3.29 -12.56 -4.12
N VAL A 22 2.70 -11.36 -4.14
CA VAL A 22 2.13 -10.81 -5.37
C VAL A 22 3.25 -10.54 -6.38
N ASP A 23 3.22 -11.25 -7.50
CA ASP A 23 4.11 -10.99 -8.63
C ASP A 23 3.59 -9.79 -9.45
N PHE A 24 3.96 -8.59 -9.00
CA PHE A 24 3.56 -7.34 -9.65
C PHE A 24 4.06 -7.23 -11.11
N ASP A 25 5.15 -7.90 -11.49
CA ASP A 25 5.61 -7.91 -12.89
C ASP A 25 4.75 -8.78 -13.80
N LYS A 26 3.79 -9.56 -13.27
CA LYS A 26 2.79 -10.27 -14.08
C LYS A 26 1.48 -9.51 -14.26
N ILE A 27 1.25 -8.47 -13.45
CA ILE A 27 0.05 -7.64 -13.55
C ILE A 27 0.14 -6.73 -14.79
N LYS A 28 -0.76 -6.89 -15.76
CA LYS A 28 -0.90 -5.94 -16.88
C LYS A 28 -1.88 -4.83 -16.51
N GLN A 29 -3.04 -5.23 -16.00
CA GLN A 29 -4.08 -4.37 -15.47
C GLN A 29 -4.96 -5.18 -14.51
N LYS A 30 -5.41 -4.57 -13.41
CA LYS A 30 -6.41 -5.15 -12.49
C LYS A 30 -7.30 -4.03 -11.96
N LYS A 31 -8.58 -4.30 -11.77
CA LYS A 31 -9.47 -3.42 -11.00
C LYS A 31 -9.12 -3.53 -9.51
N LEU A 32 -9.22 -2.42 -8.79
CA LEU A 32 -9.05 -2.38 -7.33
C LEU A 32 -10.41 -2.19 -6.67
N GLU A 33 -10.58 -2.82 -5.52
CA GLU A 33 -11.83 -2.85 -4.76
C GLU A 33 -11.52 -2.44 -3.32
N PRO A 34 -11.56 -1.13 -3.01
CA PRO A 34 -11.30 -0.65 -1.65
C PRO A 34 -12.45 -0.99 -0.72
N ILE A 35 -12.14 -1.00 0.57
CA ILE A 35 -13.11 -1.06 1.66
C ILE A 35 -13.41 0.35 2.19
N THR A 36 -14.43 0.45 3.03
CA THR A 36 -14.67 1.61 3.87
C THR A 36 -14.22 1.28 5.28
N ILE A 37 -13.43 2.15 5.89
CA ILE A 37 -12.92 1.99 7.26
C ILE A 37 -13.67 2.96 8.17
N ASP A 38 -14.16 2.49 9.32
CA ASP A 38 -14.80 3.32 10.33
C ASP A 38 -13.72 4.00 11.17
N THR A 39 -13.24 5.15 10.69
CA THR A 39 -12.14 5.91 11.33
C THR A 39 -12.48 6.46 12.72
N VAL A 40 -13.70 6.24 13.24
CA VAL A 40 -14.07 6.58 14.62
C VAL A 40 -13.76 5.43 15.58
N LYS A 41 -13.77 4.18 15.08
CA LYS A 41 -13.65 2.97 15.90
C LYS A 41 -12.35 2.21 15.66
N GLU A 42 -11.75 2.39 14.49
CA GLU A 42 -10.55 1.68 14.08
C GLU A 42 -9.34 2.61 14.14
N ASP A 43 -8.23 2.14 14.70
CA ASP A 43 -6.96 2.87 14.67
C ASP A 43 -6.38 2.82 13.26
N VAL A 44 -6.22 3.99 12.62
CA VAL A 44 -5.81 4.06 11.22
C VAL A 44 -4.43 4.68 11.00
N LEU A 45 -3.76 4.17 9.96
CA LEU A 45 -2.61 4.80 9.33
C LEU A 45 -3.10 5.60 8.13
N ILE A 46 -2.93 6.92 8.19
CA ILE A 46 -3.35 7.86 7.15
C ILE A 46 -2.13 8.24 6.33
N VAL A 47 -2.14 7.97 5.03
CA VAL A 47 -1.05 8.31 4.11
C VAL A 47 -1.52 9.39 3.15
N GLU A 48 -0.97 10.59 3.30
CA GLU A 48 -1.28 11.70 2.42
C GLU A 48 -0.36 11.70 1.20
N LYS A 49 -0.94 11.46 0.02
CA LYS A 49 -0.26 11.56 -1.28
C LYS A 49 -0.59 12.89 -1.95
N ARG A 50 0.03 13.15 -3.11
CA ARG A 50 -0.25 14.35 -3.92
C ARG A 50 -1.72 14.45 -4.34
N PHE A 51 -2.30 13.37 -4.85
CA PHE A 51 -3.66 13.38 -5.42
C PHE A 51 -4.72 12.65 -4.58
N ALA A 52 -4.32 11.97 -3.50
CA ALA A 52 -5.23 11.18 -2.69
C ALA A 52 -4.78 11.13 -1.23
N THR A 53 -5.70 10.78 -0.34
CA THR A 53 -5.38 10.34 1.02
C THR A 53 -5.81 8.89 1.16
N LEU A 54 -4.88 8.02 1.54
CA LEU A 54 -5.14 6.61 1.80
C LEU A 54 -5.29 6.37 3.29
N TYR A 55 -6.14 5.42 3.64
CA TYR A 55 -6.36 4.96 4.99
C TYR A 55 -6.18 3.46 5.02
N PHE A 56 -5.41 3.00 6.00
CA PHE A 56 -5.18 1.59 6.27
C PHE A 56 -5.46 1.32 7.74
N ASN A 57 -6.07 0.18 8.05
CA ASN A 57 -6.15 -0.26 9.44
C ASN A 57 -4.74 -0.61 9.94
N LYS A 58 -4.34 -0.06 11.09
CA LYS A 58 -3.02 -0.37 11.67
C LYS A 58 -2.83 -1.85 11.94
N ALA A 59 -3.91 -2.58 12.25
CA ALA A 59 -3.89 -4.03 12.42
C ALA A 59 -3.48 -4.76 11.13
N ASP A 60 -4.04 -4.38 9.99
CA ASP A 60 -3.68 -4.96 8.68
C ASP A 60 -2.24 -4.60 8.31
N VAL A 61 -1.79 -3.37 8.57
CA VAL A 61 -0.39 -2.99 8.31
C VAL A 61 0.57 -3.88 9.12
N ARG A 62 0.27 -4.12 10.41
CA ARG A 62 1.08 -5.02 11.25
C ARG A 62 1.15 -6.43 10.68
N GLU A 63 0.02 -7.00 10.24
CA GLU A 63 -0.03 -8.33 9.64
C GLU A 63 0.90 -8.43 8.42
N TYR A 64 0.92 -7.41 7.56
CA TYR A 64 1.72 -7.40 6.33
C TYR A 64 3.21 -7.06 6.55
N THR A 65 3.61 -6.70 7.77
CA THR A 65 5.02 -6.48 8.14
C THR A 65 5.72 -7.74 8.67
N ILE A 66 4.99 -8.85 8.86
CA ILE A 66 5.56 -10.11 9.33
C ILE A 66 6.38 -10.74 8.19
N PRO A 67 7.70 -10.99 8.35
CA PRO A 67 8.55 -11.52 7.29
C PRO A 67 8.21 -12.99 6.95
N TYR A 68 8.39 -13.41 5.68
CA TYR A 68 8.07 -14.79 5.25
C TYR A 68 9.25 -15.57 4.65
N ASN A 69 9.40 -16.86 5.05
CA ASN A 69 9.94 -18.01 4.28
C ASN A 69 9.47 -19.35 4.92
N LYS A 70 9.73 -20.57 4.42
CA LYS A 70 10.40 -21.10 3.21
C LYS A 70 9.37 -21.42 2.13
N LEU A 71 9.53 -20.87 0.93
CA LEU A 71 8.72 -21.07 -0.31
C LEU A 71 7.50 -20.13 -0.58
N GLY A 72 7.31 -19.05 0.18
CA GLY A 72 6.36 -17.96 -0.12
C GLY A 72 6.88 -16.63 0.41
N VAL A 73 7.90 -16.07 -0.23
CA VAL A 73 8.89 -15.21 0.44
C VAL A 73 8.64 -13.71 0.20
N ARG A 74 8.68 -12.87 1.25
CA ARG A 74 9.10 -11.45 1.16
C ARG A 74 10.29 -11.26 2.11
N ILE A 75 11.43 -10.79 1.60
CA ILE A 75 12.60 -10.40 2.41
C ILE A 75 12.78 -8.89 2.24
N ASP A 76 11.90 -8.12 2.88
CA ASP A 76 12.22 -6.74 3.25
C ASP A 76 12.68 -6.80 4.71
N GLN A 77 13.94 -6.46 4.95
CA GLN A 77 14.52 -6.48 6.29
C GLN A 77 14.13 -5.19 7.03
N HIS A 78 13.54 -5.39 8.21
CA HIS A 78 13.38 -4.39 9.29
C HIS A 78 12.35 -3.31 8.99
N HIS A 79 11.08 -3.62 9.27
CA HIS A 79 9.96 -2.66 9.29
C HIS A 79 9.87 -1.91 10.62
N ASP A 80 10.97 -1.71 11.34
CA ASP A 80 10.96 -1.20 12.71
C ASP A 80 10.40 0.22 12.78
N ASN A 81 10.73 1.07 11.79
CA ASN A 81 10.25 2.45 11.75
C ASN A 81 8.75 2.50 11.44
N LEU A 82 8.27 1.62 10.55
CA LEU A 82 6.84 1.47 10.26
C LEU A 82 6.10 0.88 11.46
N LEU A 83 6.66 -0.12 12.13
CA LEU A 83 6.10 -0.75 13.33
C LEU A 83 5.98 0.25 14.48
N GLU A 84 6.99 1.10 14.70
CA GLU A 84 6.91 2.20 15.67
C GLU A 84 5.70 3.11 15.38
N VAL A 85 5.52 3.51 14.12
CA VAL A 85 4.42 4.35 13.65
C VAL A 85 3.05 3.69 13.83
N VAL A 86 2.91 2.39 13.55
CA VAL A 86 1.61 1.69 13.65
C VAL A 86 1.31 1.13 15.03
N ASN A 87 2.31 1.04 15.92
CA ASN A 87 2.11 0.69 17.33
C ASN A 87 1.85 1.91 18.22
N ALA A 88 2.14 3.13 17.73
CA ALA A 88 1.73 4.36 18.39
C ALA A 88 0.19 4.39 18.55
N PRO A 89 -0.32 4.86 19.71
CA PRO A 89 -1.76 4.89 20.00
C PRO A 89 -2.51 5.89 19.10
N GLY A 90 -3.78 5.58 18.81
CA GLY A 90 -4.67 6.43 18.00
C GLY A 90 -4.28 6.46 16.51
N ASP A 91 -4.71 7.49 15.79
CA ASP A 91 -4.40 7.63 14.36
C ASP A 91 -3.00 8.19 14.13
N THR A 92 -2.29 7.64 13.15
CA THR A 92 -0.99 8.20 12.71
C THR A 92 -1.08 8.70 11.28
N ARG A 93 -0.53 9.90 11.03
CA ARG A 93 -0.49 10.50 9.69
C ARG A 93 0.93 10.52 9.13
N LEU A 94 1.10 9.94 7.95
CA LEU A 94 2.33 9.99 7.16
C LEU A 94 2.13 10.85 5.91
N VAL A 95 3.04 11.78 5.67
CA VAL A 95 2.97 12.72 4.55
C VAL A 95 4.00 12.32 3.49
N ASP A 96 3.53 11.71 2.40
CA ASP A 96 4.36 11.27 1.28
C ASP A 96 4.19 12.17 0.07
N TRP A 97 4.68 13.37 0.25
CA TRP A 97 4.63 14.45 -0.73
C TRP A 97 5.96 14.63 -1.44
N TRP A 98 7.06 14.24 -0.80
CA TRP A 98 8.39 14.67 -1.24
C TRP A 98 8.82 14.08 -2.59
N ASN A 99 8.49 12.81 -2.86
CA ASN A 99 8.90 12.14 -4.10
C ASN A 99 8.02 12.49 -5.32
N ASP A 100 6.83 13.03 -5.10
CA ASP A 100 5.88 13.40 -6.16
C ASP A 100 5.93 14.91 -6.51
N TYR A 101 6.77 15.71 -5.83
CA TYR A 101 6.96 17.14 -6.07
C TYR A 101 8.37 17.47 -6.56
N THR A 102 8.46 18.39 -7.53
CA THR A 102 9.72 18.99 -7.99
C THR A 102 10.39 19.82 -6.89
N ASP A 103 11.69 20.08 -7.00
CA ASP A 103 12.39 20.94 -6.02
C ASP A 103 11.73 22.33 -5.90
N ASN A 104 11.25 22.89 -7.03
CA ASN A 104 10.54 24.18 -7.05
C ASN A 104 9.20 24.12 -6.29
N GLU A 105 8.40 23.08 -6.52
CA GLU A 105 7.14 22.86 -5.77
C GLU A 105 7.42 22.70 -4.28
N ARG A 106 8.48 21.95 -3.92
CA ARG A 106 8.88 21.75 -2.53
C ARG A 106 9.35 23.04 -1.85
N GLN A 107 10.17 23.85 -2.54
CA GLN A 107 10.60 25.17 -2.07
C GLN A 107 9.40 26.10 -1.87
N SER A 108 8.45 26.10 -2.80
CA SER A 108 7.27 26.97 -2.75
C SER A 108 6.30 26.62 -1.61
N ILE A 109 6.15 25.34 -1.28
CA ILE A 109 5.19 24.89 -0.25
C ILE A 109 5.83 24.96 1.15
N HIS A 110 7.10 24.60 1.28
CA HIS A 110 7.73 24.37 2.59
C HIS A 110 8.86 25.35 2.93
N GLY A 111 9.21 26.27 2.01
CA GLY A 111 10.19 27.33 2.25
C GLY A 111 11.64 26.86 2.46
N ASN A 112 11.93 25.56 2.39
CA ASN A 112 13.24 24.99 2.67
C ASN A 112 13.54 23.78 1.76
N SER A 113 14.56 23.90 0.90
CA SER A 113 15.07 22.81 0.07
C SER A 113 15.74 21.68 0.87
N ASN A 114 16.18 21.97 2.10
CA ASN A 114 16.93 21.06 2.96
C ASN A 114 16.05 20.35 4.00
N PHE A 115 14.73 20.33 3.79
CA PHE A 115 13.81 19.63 4.67
C PHE A 115 14.10 18.12 4.70
N VAL A 116 14.33 17.58 5.90
CA VAL A 116 14.49 16.14 6.13
C VAL A 116 13.14 15.59 6.57
N ASN A 117 12.51 14.78 5.72
CA ASN A 117 11.27 14.09 6.11
C ASN A 117 11.59 13.01 7.15
N GLU A 118 11.29 13.29 8.42
CA GLU A 118 11.47 12.36 9.55
C GLU A 118 10.73 11.04 9.32
N GLN A 119 9.63 11.07 8.57
CA GLN A 119 8.79 9.91 8.26
C GLN A 119 9.30 9.11 7.05
N LYS A 120 10.39 9.53 6.41
CA LYS A 120 10.94 8.90 5.19
C LYS A 120 11.21 7.41 5.36
N LYS A 121 11.73 6.99 6.51
CA LYS A 121 12.05 5.57 6.77
C LYS A 121 10.78 4.72 6.82
N ALA A 122 9.80 5.12 7.64
CA ALA A 122 8.50 4.46 7.73
C ALA A 122 7.76 4.44 6.37
N LEU A 123 7.82 5.53 5.60
CA LEU A 123 7.25 5.59 4.26
C LEU A 123 7.95 4.66 3.27
N SER A 124 9.28 4.54 3.35
CA SER A 124 10.07 3.61 2.53
C SER A 124 9.72 2.16 2.85
N GLU A 125 9.55 1.82 4.12
CA GLU A 125 9.14 0.49 4.57
C GLU A 125 7.68 0.19 4.18
N LEU A 126 6.82 1.21 4.21
CA LEU A 126 5.42 1.10 3.78
C LEU A 126 5.27 0.96 2.26
N TYR A 127 6.26 1.36 1.46
CA TYR A 127 6.13 1.41 0.00
C TYR A 127 5.62 0.10 -0.61
N TYR A 128 6.23 -1.01 -0.18
CA TYR A 128 5.94 -2.36 -0.63
C TYR A 128 4.74 -2.97 0.14
N VAL A 129 4.65 -2.76 1.45
CA VAL A 129 3.52 -3.19 2.30
C VAL A 129 2.19 -2.57 1.84
N GLY A 130 2.18 -1.27 1.57
CA GLY A 130 1.03 -0.54 1.09
C GLY A 130 0.57 -1.02 -0.28
N ALA A 131 1.49 -1.42 -1.17
CA ALA A 131 1.12 -1.98 -2.47
C ALA A 131 0.35 -3.31 -2.33
N ASP A 132 0.75 -4.16 -1.39
CA ASP A 132 0.05 -5.43 -1.11
C ASP A 132 -1.33 -5.18 -0.48
N LEU A 133 -1.41 -4.28 0.50
CA LEU A 133 -2.69 -3.88 1.11
C LEU A 133 -3.66 -3.32 0.07
N ILE A 134 -3.17 -2.46 -0.83
CA ILE A 134 -3.98 -1.91 -1.92
C ILE A 134 -4.39 -3.02 -2.90
N HIS A 135 -3.48 -3.94 -3.23
CA HIS A 135 -3.74 -5.07 -4.11
C HIS A 135 -4.88 -5.97 -3.59
N ASP A 136 -4.90 -6.18 -2.28
CA ASP A 136 -5.84 -7.05 -1.56
C ASP A 136 -7.13 -6.33 -1.13
N GLY A 137 -7.24 -5.02 -1.42
CA GLY A 137 -8.45 -4.24 -1.12
C GLY A 137 -8.53 -3.73 0.32
N LYS A 138 -7.48 -3.96 1.14
CA LYS A 138 -7.39 -3.52 2.55
C LYS A 138 -7.02 -2.04 2.67
N PHE A 139 -7.75 -1.17 1.97
CA PHE A 139 -7.53 0.27 1.97
C PHE A 139 -8.83 1.03 1.70
N MET A 140 -8.90 2.24 2.24
CA MET A 140 -9.85 3.28 1.83
C MET A 140 -9.07 4.43 1.18
N VAL A 141 -9.67 5.11 0.19
CA VAL A 141 -9.02 6.22 -0.51
C VAL A 141 -9.99 7.38 -0.73
N ILE A 142 -9.53 8.58 -0.41
CA ILE A 142 -10.22 9.85 -0.64
C ILE A 142 -9.50 10.59 -1.78
N ASP A 143 -10.23 11.00 -2.82
CA ASP A 143 -9.68 11.86 -3.88
C ASP A 143 -9.55 13.29 -3.36
N LYS A 144 -8.35 13.86 -3.39
CA LYS A 144 -8.13 15.23 -2.88
C LYS A 144 -8.79 16.31 -3.71
N ALA A 145 -9.07 16.05 -4.99
CA ALA A 145 -9.72 17.02 -5.86
C ALA A 145 -11.21 17.19 -5.52
N THR A 146 -11.89 16.11 -5.13
CA THR A 146 -13.33 16.13 -4.80
C THR A 146 -13.60 16.11 -3.30
N GLY A 147 -12.65 15.63 -2.50
CA GLY A 147 -12.85 15.38 -1.06
C GLY A 147 -13.68 14.12 -0.78
N GLU A 148 -14.00 13.32 -1.80
CA GLU A 148 -14.92 12.18 -1.68
C GLU A 148 -14.19 10.83 -1.61
N GLU A 149 -14.80 9.88 -0.92
CA GLU A 149 -14.36 8.48 -0.91
C GLU A 149 -14.57 7.84 -2.29
N VAL A 150 -13.50 7.27 -2.84
CA VAL A 150 -13.55 6.62 -4.15
C VAL A 150 -13.69 5.11 -3.96
N ARG A 151 -14.87 4.58 -4.29
CA ARG A 151 -15.16 3.13 -4.14
C ARG A 151 -15.10 2.31 -5.43
N LYS A 152 -15.06 2.97 -6.59
CA LYS A 152 -15.22 2.33 -7.90
C LYS A 152 -14.24 2.89 -8.91
N ARG A 153 -14.00 2.11 -9.98
CA ARG A 153 -13.16 2.49 -11.14
C ARG A 153 -11.69 2.75 -10.81
N LEU A 154 -11.24 2.39 -9.62
CA LEU A 154 -9.84 2.29 -9.28
C LEU A 154 -9.22 1.11 -10.05
N ARG A 155 -7.97 1.29 -10.49
CA ARG A 155 -7.25 0.26 -11.21
C ARG A 155 -5.76 0.35 -10.92
N MET A 156 -5.07 -0.77 -11.03
CA MET A 156 -3.63 -0.76 -11.23
C MET A 156 -3.27 -1.19 -12.65
N LYS A 157 -2.19 -0.65 -13.18
CA LYS A 157 -1.76 -0.87 -14.56
C LYS A 157 -0.24 -0.87 -14.65
N ARG A 158 0.31 -1.76 -15.48
CA ARG A 158 1.74 -1.72 -15.81
C ARG A 158 2.08 -0.56 -16.73
N VAL A 159 3.20 0.10 -16.43
CA VAL A 159 3.75 1.20 -17.21
C VAL A 159 5.22 0.94 -17.49
N LYS A 160 5.66 1.28 -18.70
CA LYS A 160 7.09 1.27 -19.06
C LYS A 160 7.69 2.59 -18.61
N GLY A 161 8.77 2.51 -17.84
CA GLY A 161 9.53 3.66 -17.39
C GLY A 161 10.70 4.01 -18.30
N LEU A 162 11.52 4.94 -17.82
CA LEU A 162 12.78 5.31 -18.45
C LEU A 162 13.84 4.24 -18.21
N TYR A 163 14.83 4.17 -19.10
CA TYR A 163 15.97 3.25 -18.97
C TYR A 163 15.56 1.79 -18.74
N GLY A 164 14.53 1.32 -19.45
CA GLY A 164 14.08 -0.08 -19.36
C GLY A 164 13.35 -0.46 -18.07
N SER A 165 13.12 0.48 -17.14
CA SER A 165 12.39 0.21 -15.91
C SER A 165 10.93 -0.13 -16.15
N ARG A 166 10.32 -0.86 -15.21
CA ARG A 166 8.89 -1.16 -15.22
C ARG A 166 8.27 -0.83 -13.88
N TYR A 167 7.06 -0.30 -13.97
CA TYR A 167 6.25 0.08 -12.83
C TYR A 167 4.87 -0.56 -12.92
N VAL A 168 4.23 -0.71 -11.77
CA VAL A 168 2.78 -0.80 -11.65
C VAL A 168 2.31 0.50 -11.01
N GLU A 169 1.42 1.22 -11.68
CA GLU A 169 0.77 2.42 -11.15
C GLU A 169 -0.63 2.08 -10.67
N PHE A 170 -1.02 2.65 -9.53
CA PHE A 170 -2.36 2.57 -8.96
C PHE A 170 -3.04 3.91 -9.20
N LEU A 171 -4.20 3.87 -9.87
CA LEU A 171 -4.81 5.02 -10.52
C LEU A 171 -6.21 5.27 -9.99
N LEU A 172 -6.48 6.55 -9.69
CA LEU A 172 -7.81 7.10 -9.48
C LEU A 172 -8.65 7.03 -10.78
N PRO A 173 -9.99 7.19 -10.71
CA PRO A 173 -10.85 7.18 -11.89
C PRO A 173 -10.49 8.23 -12.94
N ASN A 174 -9.96 9.38 -12.50
CA ASN A 174 -9.46 10.47 -13.35
C ASN A 174 -8.07 10.17 -13.98
N GLY A 175 -7.50 8.99 -13.72
CA GLY A 175 -6.21 8.57 -14.25
C GLY A 175 -5.01 9.10 -13.47
N LYS A 176 -5.19 9.87 -12.40
CA LYS A 176 -4.09 10.32 -11.54
C LYS A 176 -3.57 9.16 -10.70
N LYS A 177 -2.25 9.05 -10.63
CA LYS A 177 -1.53 8.06 -9.81
C LYS A 177 -1.64 8.42 -8.33
N PHE A 178 -2.07 7.48 -7.50
CA PHE A 178 -2.04 7.61 -6.04
C PHE A 178 -1.03 6.68 -5.37
N TRP A 179 -0.57 5.64 -6.07
CA TRP A 179 0.51 4.76 -5.63
C TRP A 179 1.28 4.24 -6.84
N HIS A 180 2.51 3.76 -6.63
CA HIS A 180 3.22 2.97 -7.63
C HIS A 180 4.15 1.97 -6.96
N LEU A 181 4.57 0.98 -7.75
CA LEU A 181 5.57 -0.01 -7.36
C LEU A 181 6.57 -0.17 -8.50
N VAL A 182 7.86 -0.21 -8.19
CA VAL A 182 8.90 -0.59 -9.17
C VAL A 182 8.92 -2.12 -9.23
N THR A 183 8.70 -2.69 -10.41
CA THR A 183 8.70 -4.16 -10.59
C THR A 183 9.96 -4.66 -11.29
N ARG A 184 10.65 -3.78 -12.01
CA ARG A 184 11.92 -4.09 -12.66
C ARG A 184 12.76 -2.82 -12.80
N LEU A 185 14.02 -2.90 -12.40
CA LEU A 185 15.05 -1.94 -12.80
C LEU A 185 15.59 -2.37 -14.17
N GLY A 186 15.81 -1.42 -15.06
CA GLY A 186 16.44 -1.76 -16.35
C GLY A 186 17.92 -2.07 -16.17
N GLU A 187 18.41 -2.96 -17.02
CA GLU A 187 19.82 -3.24 -17.25
C GLU A 187 20.37 -2.31 -18.34
#